data_AF-A0A1F8Y5I3-F1
#
_entry.id   AF-A0A1F8Y5I3-F1
#
_cell.length_a   1.000
_cell.length_b   1.000
_cell.length_c   1.000
_cell.angle_alpha   90.00
_cell.angle_beta   90.00
_cell.angle_gamma   90.00
#
_symmetry.space_group_name_H-M   'P 1'
#
loop_
_entity.id
_entity.type
_entity.pdbx_description
1 polymer ?
#
loop_
_entity_poly.entity_id
_entity_poly.type
_entity_poly.pdbx_seq_one_letter_code
_entity_poly.pdbx_strand_id
1 'polypeptide(L)'
;MKHEISDPTGIVLLMFLALLPAGPLAWAQQKIPDTRLRVTVQQREKGKLNPALHVQELLCFSGECSLTSITLNGCQPSPVSNGMASPVIIERSSTVGGNLKVTKEGDTLVAIETSVDIGGDSVTTQRFRYEKAREGGMVTKLTGYSGGFVKNSIIAKQVITVEFVPLQGAYKEILKLDCPLGLPGVDGSN
;
A
#
# COMPACT_ATOMS: atom_id res chain seq x y z
N MET A 1 4.11 -57.01 56.22
CA MET A 1 4.67 -55.64 56.32
C MET A 1 4.99 -55.16 54.92
N LYS A 2 4.60 -53.91 54.60
CA LYS A 2 4.83 -53.12 53.39
C LYS A 2 3.88 -53.33 52.19
N HIS A 3 2.95 -52.38 52.09
CA HIS A 3 2.26 -51.93 50.88
C HIS A 3 3.27 -51.42 49.84
N GLU A 4 2.98 -51.53 48.55
CA GLU A 4 2.43 -50.39 47.79
C GLU A 4 2.08 -50.75 46.34
N ILE A 5 0.95 -50.19 45.94
CA ILE A 5 0.31 -50.22 44.63
C ILE A 5 1.07 -49.25 43.71
N SER A 6 1.30 -49.61 42.45
CA SER A 6 1.34 -48.59 41.39
C SER A 6 1.08 -49.24 40.04
N ASP A 7 -0.20 -49.24 39.68
CA ASP A 7 -0.74 -49.68 38.40
C ASP A 7 -0.06 -48.96 37.22
N PRO A 8 0.54 -49.69 36.24
CA PRO A 8 1.28 -49.08 35.12
C PRO A 8 0.35 -48.47 34.04
N THR A 9 -0.96 -48.58 34.20
CA THR A 9 -1.94 -48.12 33.21
C THR A 9 -2.09 -46.60 33.13
N GLY A 10 -1.67 -45.84 34.14
CA GLY A 10 -1.73 -44.37 34.13
C GLY A 10 -0.68 -43.68 33.24
N ILE A 11 0.46 -44.33 32.98
CA ILE A 11 1.59 -43.70 32.26
C ILE A 11 1.39 -43.75 30.74
N VAL A 12 0.69 -44.76 30.23
CA VAL A 12 0.47 -44.94 28.79
C VAL A 12 -0.53 -43.91 28.23
N LEU A 13 -1.51 -43.48 29.02
CA LEU A 13 -2.50 -42.48 28.59
C LEU A 13 -1.90 -41.06 28.46
N LEU A 14 -0.86 -40.74 29.24
CA LEU A 14 -0.18 -39.44 29.22
C LEU A 14 0.77 -39.27 28.01
N MET A 15 1.33 -40.35 27.45
CA MET A 15 2.15 -40.26 26.24
C MET A 15 1.32 -40.07 24.95
N PHE A 16 0.04 -40.50 24.93
CA PHE A 16 -0.82 -40.31 23.76
C PHE A 16 -1.32 -38.87 23.59
N LEU A 17 -1.39 -38.07 24.67
CA LEU A 17 -1.78 -36.66 24.58
C LEU A 17 -0.67 -35.74 24.05
N ALA A 18 0.59 -36.17 24.13
CA ALA A 18 1.74 -35.42 23.61
C ALA A 18 1.94 -35.55 22.09
N LEU A 19 1.14 -36.39 21.43
CA LEU A 19 1.12 -36.64 19.99
C LEU A 19 -0.03 -35.90 19.27
N LEU A 20 -0.74 -34.99 19.94
CA LEU A 20 -1.58 -34.04 19.23
C LEU A 20 -0.68 -33.23 18.30
N PRO A 21 -0.77 -33.40 16.97
CA PRO A 21 -0.03 -32.56 16.07
C PRO A 21 -0.47 -31.14 16.39
N ALA A 22 0.48 -30.28 16.77
CA ALA A 22 0.32 -28.85 16.64
C ALA A 22 0.14 -28.61 15.14
N GLY A 23 -1.09 -28.82 14.65
CA GLY A 23 -1.45 -28.56 13.28
C GLY A 23 -1.01 -27.13 12.98
N PRO A 24 -0.41 -26.87 11.81
CA PRO A 24 -0.05 -25.51 11.46
C PRO A 24 -1.32 -24.68 11.65
N LEU A 25 -1.25 -23.68 12.52
CA LEU A 25 -2.27 -22.66 12.66
C LEU A 25 -2.31 -21.97 11.30
N ALA A 26 -3.07 -22.53 10.36
CA ALA A 26 -3.43 -21.91 9.13
C ALA A 26 -4.32 -20.74 9.54
N TRP A 27 -3.68 -19.60 9.84
CA TRP A 27 -4.35 -18.33 9.96
C TRP A 27 -5.12 -18.17 8.65
N ALA A 28 -6.42 -18.39 8.72
CA ALA A 28 -7.30 -18.28 7.58
C ALA A 28 -7.07 -16.89 6.99
N GLN A 29 -6.38 -16.85 5.85
CA GLN A 29 -6.01 -15.62 5.20
C GLN A 29 -7.31 -14.92 4.84
N GLN A 30 -7.64 -13.85 5.57
CA GLN A 30 -8.92 -13.19 5.41
C GLN A 30 -9.07 -12.76 3.94
N LYS A 31 -10.15 -13.19 3.30
CA LYS A 31 -10.41 -12.86 1.89
C LYS A 31 -10.36 -11.34 1.70
N ILE A 32 -9.51 -10.90 0.78
CA ILE A 32 -9.44 -9.51 0.33
C ILE A 32 -10.70 -9.24 -0.50
N PRO A 33 -11.52 -8.23 -0.15
CA PRO A 33 -12.69 -7.88 -0.93
C PRO A 33 -12.30 -7.20 -2.24
N ASP A 34 -13.18 -7.29 -3.24
CA ASP A 34 -13.04 -6.48 -4.44
C ASP A 34 -13.18 -5.01 -4.07
N THR A 35 -12.24 -4.19 -4.51
CA THR A 35 -12.13 -2.81 -4.04
C THR A 35 -11.54 -1.89 -5.09
N ARG A 36 -11.95 -0.61 -5.04
CA ARG A 36 -11.31 0.50 -5.73
C ARG A 36 -11.26 1.68 -4.76
N LEU A 37 -10.15 1.80 -4.04
CA LEU A 37 -9.94 2.85 -3.04
C LEU A 37 -8.99 3.89 -3.61
N ARG A 38 -9.37 5.17 -3.50
CA ARG A 38 -8.58 6.28 -4.02
C ARG A 38 -8.39 7.34 -2.96
N VAL A 39 -7.18 7.86 -2.85
CA VAL A 39 -6.84 9.00 -2.00
C VAL A 39 -5.86 9.91 -2.72
N THR A 40 -5.94 11.21 -2.45
CA THR A 40 -4.92 12.16 -2.87
C THR A 40 -4.14 12.59 -1.64
N VAL A 41 -2.82 12.54 -1.72
CA VAL A 41 -1.90 12.83 -0.62
C VAL A 41 -0.84 13.82 -1.06
N GLN A 42 -0.27 14.53 -0.08
CA GLN A 42 0.98 15.25 -0.22
C GLN A 42 2.07 14.50 0.55
N GLN A 43 3.31 14.65 0.12
CA GLN A 43 4.46 14.03 0.79
C GLN A 43 5.07 15.00 1.80
N ARG A 44 5.33 14.53 3.01
CA ARG A 44 6.08 15.27 4.03
C ARG A 44 7.42 14.60 4.28
N GLU A 45 8.50 15.36 4.12
CA GLU A 45 9.87 14.93 4.42
C GLU A 45 10.50 15.95 5.38
N LYS A 46 11.13 15.50 6.47
CA LYS A 46 11.81 16.36 7.46
C LYS A 46 10.92 17.54 7.93
N GLY A 47 9.63 17.26 8.13
CA GLY A 47 8.63 18.25 8.56
C GLY A 47 8.12 19.20 7.47
N LYS A 48 8.66 19.15 6.25
CA LYS A 48 8.25 20.02 5.13
C LYS A 48 7.32 19.28 4.19
N LEU A 49 6.23 19.93 3.81
CA LEU A 49 5.25 19.40 2.87
C LEU A 49 5.65 19.74 1.44
N ASN A 50 5.65 18.75 0.56
CA ASN A 50 5.84 18.92 -0.88
C ASN A 50 4.49 19.35 -1.52
N PRO A 51 4.46 20.42 -2.34
CA PRO A 51 3.24 20.85 -3.03
C PRO A 51 2.76 19.86 -4.11
N ALA A 52 3.59 18.90 -4.53
CA ALA A 52 3.18 17.85 -5.44
C ALA A 52 2.04 17.01 -4.86
N LEU A 53 1.08 16.67 -5.71
CA LEU A 53 -0.08 15.86 -5.37
C LEU A 53 0.15 14.44 -5.87
N HIS A 54 -0.06 13.46 -5.01
CA HIS A 54 0.05 12.05 -5.36
C HIS A 54 -1.32 11.40 -5.22
N VAL A 55 -1.87 10.94 -6.33
CA VAL A 55 -3.13 10.20 -6.35
C VAL A 55 -2.83 8.72 -6.27
N GLN A 56 -3.16 8.11 -5.14
CA GLN A 56 -2.98 6.69 -4.86
C GLN A 56 -4.29 5.96 -5.11
N GLU A 57 -4.27 4.93 -5.96
CA GLU A 57 -5.41 4.04 -6.20
C GLU A 57 -5.02 2.58 -5.90
N LEU A 58 -5.68 1.97 -4.92
CA LEU A 58 -5.63 0.54 -4.66
C LEU A 58 -6.84 -0.13 -5.30
N LEU A 59 -6.59 -0.95 -6.32
CA LEU A 59 -7.59 -1.77 -6.99
C LEU A 59 -7.33 -3.24 -6.62
N CYS A 60 -8.34 -3.94 -6.11
CA CYS A 60 -8.28 -5.40 -5.94
C CYS A 60 -9.48 -6.05 -6.62
N PHE A 61 -9.23 -7.17 -7.29
CA PHE A 61 -10.25 -7.99 -7.92
C PHE A 61 -9.91 -9.47 -7.76
N SER A 62 -10.82 -10.26 -7.20
CA SER A 62 -10.63 -11.70 -6.97
C SER A 62 -9.34 -12.05 -6.21
N GLY A 63 -8.92 -11.18 -5.30
CA GLY A 63 -7.71 -11.37 -4.47
C GLY A 63 -6.41 -10.87 -5.09
N GLU A 64 -6.40 -10.53 -6.39
CA GLU A 64 -5.27 -9.85 -7.02
C GLU A 64 -5.40 -8.34 -6.82
N CYS A 65 -4.30 -7.67 -6.51
CA CYS A 65 -4.31 -6.23 -6.27
C CYS A 65 -3.25 -5.51 -7.12
N SER A 66 -3.56 -4.27 -7.49
CA SER A 66 -2.60 -3.32 -8.01
C SER A 66 -2.73 -1.97 -7.30
N LEU A 67 -1.59 -1.36 -7.04
CA LEU A 67 -1.46 -0.03 -6.46
C LEU A 67 -0.88 0.88 -7.54
N THR A 68 -1.58 1.97 -7.85
CA THR A 68 -1.15 2.97 -8.83
C THR A 68 -0.95 4.30 -8.12
N SER A 69 0.19 4.94 -8.36
CA SER A 69 0.54 6.27 -7.87
C SER A 69 0.69 7.21 -9.06
N ILE A 70 -0.07 8.31 -9.08
CA ILE A 70 0.04 9.35 -10.10
C ILE A 70 0.51 10.64 -9.43
N THR A 71 1.65 11.16 -9.87
CA THR A 71 2.18 12.43 -9.37
C THR A 71 1.79 13.57 -10.29
N LEU A 72 1.25 14.64 -9.69
CA LEU A 72 0.79 15.87 -10.32
C LEU A 72 1.37 17.08 -9.59
N ASN A 73 1.28 18.26 -10.20
CA ASN A 73 1.75 19.53 -9.64
C ASN A 73 3.25 19.57 -9.31
N GLY A 74 4.05 18.72 -9.95
CA GLY A 74 5.51 18.73 -9.86
C GLY A 74 6.10 19.63 -10.93
N CYS A 75 5.90 20.93 -10.83
CA CYS A 75 6.25 21.87 -11.90
C CYS A 75 7.75 21.87 -12.21
N GLN A 76 8.09 21.60 -13.47
CA GLN A 76 9.45 21.57 -13.99
C GLN A 76 9.53 22.38 -15.29
N PRO A 77 10.71 22.90 -15.67
CA PRO A 77 10.92 23.51 -16.97
C PRO A 77 10.55 22.52 -18.10
N SER A 78 9.75 22.99 -19.07
CA SER A 78 9.26 22.17 -20.16
C SER A 78 9.54 22.83 -21.52
N PRO A 79 10.17 22.09 -22.46
CA PRO A 79 10.38 22.59 -23.82
C PRO A 79 9.07 22.63 -24.64
N VAL A 80 8.03 21.88 -24.23
CA VAL A 80 6.78 21.73 -24.99
C VAL A 80 5.79 22.88 -24.69
N SER A 81 5.86 23.48 -23.50
CA SER A 81 4.88 24.48 -23.05
C SER A 81 5.41 25.92 -22.99
N ASN A 82 6.57 26.22 -23.60
CA ASN A 82 7.23 27.53 -23.52
C ASN A 82 7.28 28.11 -22.09
N GLY A 83 7.63 27.28 -21.10
CA GLY A 83 7.59 27.66 -19.68
C GLY A 83 7.67 26.46 -18.74
N MET A 84 6.82 26.44 -17.71
CA MET A 84 6.73 25.36 -16.73
C MET A 84 5.60 24.39 -17.08
N ALA A 85 5.81 23.09 -16.86
CA ALA A 85 4.75 22.07 -16.90
C ALA A 85 4.97 21.02 -15.82
N SER A 86 3.89 20.36 -15.39
CA SER A 86 3.97 19.18 -14.54
C SER A 86 4.05 17.94 -15.44
N PRO A 87 5.16 17.17 -15.43
CA PRO A 87 5.14 15.84 -16.02
C PRO A 87 4.11 14.98 -15.26
N VAL A 88 3.47 14.06 -15.98
CA VAL A 88 2.62 13.04 -15.37
C VAL A 88 3.48 11.81 -15.13
N ILE A 89 3.81 11.54 -13.87
CA ILE A 89 4.56 10.35 -13.48
C ILE A 89 3.56 9.30 -12.97
N ILE A 90 3.56 8.13 -13.59
CA ILE A 90 2.69 7.00 -13.22
C ILE A 90 3.58 5.85 -12.77
N GLU A 91 3.37 5.41 -11.53
CA GLU A 91 4.03 4.23 -10.96
C GLU A 91 2.96 3.18 -10.64
N ARG A 92 3.26 1.91 -10.93
CA ARG A 92 2.32 0.82 -10.71
C ARG A 92 3.03 -0.39 -10.13
N SER A 93 2.45 -0.93 -9.06
CA SER A 93 2.87 -2.17 -8.42
C SER A 93 1.70 -3.14 -8.33
N SER A 94 1.98 -4.44 -8.32
CA SER A 94 0.94 -5.47 -8.32
C SER A 94 1.36 -6.74 -7.61
N THR A 95 0.38 -7.46 -7.07
CA THR A 95 0.61 -8.75 -6.41
C THR A 95 1.08 -9.80 -7.42
N VAL A 96 0.59 -9.71 -8.66
CA VAL A 96 1.03 -10.57 -9.78
C VAL A 96 2.49 -10.29 -10.16
N GLY A 97 2.90 -9.01 -10.15
CA GLY A 97 4.27 -8.59 -10.39
C GLY A 97 5.23 -8.86 -9.22
N GLY A 98 4.71 -9.30 -8.07
CA GLY A 98 5.49 -9.66 -6.88
C GLY A 98 6.05 -8.48 -6.09
N ASN A 99 5.88 -7.24 -6.56
CA ASN A 99 6.36 -6.02 -5.90
C ASN A 99 5.32 -5.36 -4.98
N LEU A 100 4.13 -5.97 -4.84
CA LEU A 100 3.08 -5.55 -3.91
C LEU A 100 2.58 -6.74 -3.10
N LYS A 101 2.43 -6.55 -1.79
CA LYS A 101 1.72 -7.46 -0.88
C LYS A 101 0.54 -6.71 -0.27
N VAL A 102 -0.63 -7.33 -0.29
CA VAL A 102 -1.84 -6.78 0.36
C VAL A 102 -2.36 -7.75 1.40
N THR A 103 -2.61 -7.25 2.60
CA THR A 103 -3.24 -8.01 3.68
C THR A 103 -4.48 -7.28 4.20
N LYS A 104 -5.39 -8.02 4.83
CA LYS A 104 -6.59 -7.49 5.45
C LYS A 104 -6.48 -7.56 6.97
N GLU A 105 -6.78 -6.45 7.62
CA GLU A 105 -6.79 -6.27 9.08
C GLU A 105 -8.12 -5.64 9.48
N GLY A 106 -9.15 -6.47 9.73
CA GLY A 106 -10.51 -5.98 9.96
C GLY A 106 -11.05 -5.23 8.75
N ASP A 107 -11.41 -3.95 8.93
CA ASP A 107 -11.89 -3.06 7.86
C ASP A 107 -10.76 -2.20 7.25
N THR A 108 -9.52 -2.69 7.31
CA THR A 108 -8.34 -2.05 6.73
C THR A 108 -7.64 -2.98 5.76
N LEU A 109 -7.25 -2.46 4.60
CA LEU A 109 -6.27 -3.10 3.72
C LEU A 109 -4.90 -2.47 3.94
N VAL A 110 -3.90 -3.31 4.14
CA VAL A 110 -2.50 -2.90 4.29
C VAL A 110 -1.76 -3.32 3.03
N ALA A 111 -1.31 -2.33 2.27
CA ALA A 111 -0.53 -2.51 1.05
C ALA A 111 0.95 -2.20 1.35
N ILE A 112 1.81 -3.17 1.10
CA ILE A 112 3.26 -3.06 1.23
C ILE A 112 3.86 -3.23 -0.15
N GLU A 113 4.50 -2.20 -0.65
CA GLU A 113 5.22 -2.19 -1.92
C GLU A 113 6.72 -2.15 -1.65
N THR A 114 7.47 -2.91 -2.43
CA THR A 114 8.93 -2.92 -2.42
C THR A 114 9.44 -2.52 -3.79
N SER A 115 10.34 -1.55 -3.86
CA SER A 115 10.98 -1.13 -5.11
C SER A 115 12.49 -1.03 -4.93
N VAL A 116 13.22 -1.27 -6.03
CA VAL A 116 14.66 -1.13 -6.10
C VAL A 116 14.98 -0.36 -7.38
N ASP A 117 15.70 0.75 -7.23
CA ASP A 117 16.17 1.58 -8.34
C ASP A 117 17.66 1.90 -8.19
N ILE A 118 18.22 2.63 -9.17
CA ILE A 118 19.62 3.06 -9.16
C ILE A 118 20.00 3.91 -7.92
N GLY A 119 19.00 4.50 -7.26
CA GLY A 119 19.15 5.32 -6.06
C GLY A 119 18.99 4.56 -4.76
N GLY A 120 18.68 3.26 -4.78
CA GLY A 120 18.55 2.37 -3.63
C GLY A 120 17.24 1.59 -3.56
N ASP A 121 17.01 0.92 -2.43
CA ASP A 121 15.78 0.21 -2.13
C ASP A 121 14.79 1.08 -1.35
N SER A 122 13.50 0.85 -1.57
CA SER A 122 12.44 1.47 -0.80
C SER A 122 11.31 0.51 -0.44
N VAL A 123 10.71 0.76 0.71
CA VAL A 123 9.52 0.08 1.20
C VAL A 123 8.44 1.12 1.45
N THR A 124 7.34 1.01 0.73
CA THR A 124 6.15 1.84 0.89
C THR A 124 5.10 1.05 1.65
N THR A 125 4.55 1.62 2.72
CA THR A 125 3.44 1.02 3.47
C THR A 125 2.25 1.97 3.45
N GLN A 126 1.09 1.46 3.02
CA GLN A 126 -0.15 2.21 2.98
C GLN A 126 -1.27 1.42 3.65
N ARG A 127 -2.11 2.11 4.43
CA ARG A 127 -3.24 1.53 5.15
C ARG A 127 -4.52 2.25 4.70
N PHE A 128 -5.43 1.49 4.10
CA PHE A 128 -6.70 1.98 3.59
C PHE A 128 -7.83 1.43 4.44
N ARG A 129 -8.38 2.26 5.33
CA ARG A 129 -9.58 1.91 6.10
C ARG A 129 -10.81 2.20 5.25
N TYR A 130 -11.72 1.24 5.16
CA TYR A 130 -12.87 1.33 4.24
C TYR A 130 -14.19 1.04 4.95
N GLU A 131 -15.29 1.46 4.33
CA GLU A 131 -16.63 1.01 4.68
C GLU A 131 -17.00 -0.21 3.84
N LYS A 132 -17.53 -1.25 4.48
CA LYS A 132 -17.95 -2.47 3.77
C LYS A 132 -19.00 -2.12 2.72
N ALA A 133 -18.87 -2.74 1.55
CA ALA A 133 -19.88 -2.66 0.52
C ALA A 133 -21.16 -3.41 0.95
N ARG A 134 -22.26 -3.13 0.24
CA ARG A 134 -23.44 -4.01 0.24
C ARG A 134 -23.03 -5.38 -0.33
N GLU A 135 -23.79 -6.42 0.03
CA GLU A 135 -23.49 -7.80 -0.37
C GLU A 135 -23.22 -7.94 -1.88
N GLY A 136 -22.10 -8.59 -2.23
CA GLY A 136 -21.64 -8.75 -3.62
C GLY A 136 -21.07 -7.49 -4.29
N GLY A 137 -21.04 -6.34 -3.60
CA GLY A 137 -20.57 -5.07 -4.15
C GLY A 137 -19.06 -4.84 -4.00
N MET A 138 -18.54 -3.96 -4.85
CA MET A 138 -17.17 -3.44 -4.75
C MET A 138 -17.07 -2.40 -3.64
N VAL A 139 -16.02 -2.52 -2.81
CA VAL A 139 -15.69 -1.53 -1.78
C VAL A 139 -15.06 -0.30 -2.44
N THR A 140 -15.71 0.85 -2.35
CA THR A 140 -15.22 2.11 -2.97
C THR A 140 -15.06 3.26 -1.97
N LYS A 141 -15.64 3.12 -0.77
CA LYS A 141 -15.67 4.20 0.22
C LYS A 141 -14.52 4.08 1.22
N LEU A 142 -13.59 5.03 1.14
CA LEU A 142 -12.49 5.20 2.09
C LEU A 142 -12.96 5.98 3.32
N THR A 143 -12.67 5.48 4.52
CA THR A 143 -13.00 6.10 5.81
C THR A 143 -11.77 6.51 6.61
N GLY A 144 -10.58 6.09 6.19
CA GLY A 144 -9.32 6.51 6.77
C GLY A 144 -8.14 6.10 5.90
N TYR A 145 -7.05 6.86 6.01
CA TYR A 145 -5.82 6.59 5.28
C TYR A 145 -4.60 6.99 6.10
N SER A 146 -3.55 6.18 6.02
CA SER A 146 -2.21 6.52 6.49
C SER A 146 -1.18 5.80 5.64
N GLY A 147 -0.03 6.41 5.40
CA GLY A 147 1.05 5.72 4.72
C GLY A 147 2.32 6.54 4.64
N GLY A 148 3.30 5.97 3.96
CA GLY A 148 4.58 6.60 3.72
C GLY A 148 5.56 5.60 3.12
N PHE A 149 6.78 6.05 2.88
CA PHE A 149 7.86 5.17 2.46
C PHE A 149 9.14 5.45 3.22
N VAL A 150 9.96 4.42 3.30
CA VAL A 150 11.35 4.50 3.75
C VAL A 150 12.23 4.10 2.57
N LYS A 151 13.20 4.94 2.23
CA LYS A 151 14.18 4.69 1.16
C LYS A 151 15.59 4.70 1.73
N ASN A 152 16.32 3.61 1.51
CA ASN A 152 17.75 3.54 1.78
C ASN A 152 18.50 4.15 0.60
N SER A 153 18.79 5.45 0.65
CA SER A 153 19.36 6.14 -0.51
C SER A 153 20.87 5.96 -0.59
N ILE A 154 21.33 5.32 -1.67
CA ILE A 154 22.76 5.15 -1.97
C ILE A 154 23.36 6.49 -2.38
N ILE A 155 22.63 7.29 -3.17
CA ILE A 155 23.08 8.60 -3.66
C ILE A 155 23.21 9.59 -2.51
N ALA A 156 22.19 9.69 -1.66
CA ALA A 156 22.19 10.63 -0.54
C ALA A 156 22.91 10.09 0.70
N LYS A 157 23.35 8.82 0.69
CA LYS A 157 24.02 8.11 1.79
C LYS A 157 23.27 8.24 3.13
N GLN A 158 21.95 8.20 3.08
CA GLN A 158 21.07 8.34 4.25
C GLN A 158 19.76 7.59 4.04
N VAL A 159 19.10 7.26 5.15
CA VAL A 159 17.71 6.80 5.14
C VAL A 159 16.79 7.99 4.98
N ILE A 160 15.93 7.96 3.98
CA ILE A 160 14.90 8.96 3.73
C ILE A 160 13.57 8.39 4.20
N THR A 161 12.82 9.16 4.99
CA THR A 161 11.48 8.80 5.46
C THR A 161 10.51 9.86 4.99
N VAL A 162 9.48 9.43 4.29
CA VAL A 162 8.41 10.29 3.79
C VAL A 162 7.08 9.84 4.34
N GLU A 163 6.31 10.77 4.88
CA GLU A 163 4.94 10.57 5.33
C GLU A 163 3.96 10.99 4.23
N PHE A 164 2.92 10.19 4.00
CA PHE A 164 1.81 10.57 3.14
C PHE A 164 0.72 11.25 3.95
N VAL A 165 0.53 12.54 3.70
CA VAL A 165 -0.46 13.37 4.36
C VAL A 165 -1.69 13.44 3.45
N PRO A 166 -2.82 12.79 3.79
CA PRO A 166 -4.02 12.85 2.98
C PRO A 166 -4.56 14.27 2.97
N LEU A 167 -5.01 14.71 1.80
CA LEU A 167 -5.72 15.97 1.66
C LEU A 167 -7.01 15.93 2.50
N GLN A 168 -7.23 16.94 3.34
CA GLN A 168 -8.36 17.00 4.27
C GLN A 168 -9.57 17.67 3.62
N GLY A 169 -10.76 17.12 3.87
CA GLY A 169 -12.03 17.64 3.35
C GLY A 169 -12.52 16.92 2.09
N ALA A 170 -13.82 17.02 1.84
CA ALA A 170 -14.40 16.58 0.58
C ALA A 170 -14.05 17.62 -0.48
N TYR A 171 -13.06 17.33 -1.33
CA TYR A 171 -12.76 18.17 -2.49
C TYR A 171 -13.92 18.06 -3.48
N LYS A 172 -14.90 18.97 -3.31
CA LYS A 172 -15.98 19.21 -4.27
C LYS A 172 -15.52 20.10 -5.42
N GLU A 173 -14.32 20.66 -5.33
CA GLU A 173 -13.74 21.57 -6.32
C GLU A 173 -12.52 20.96 -6.99
N ILE A 174 -12.35 21.32 -8.27
CA ILE A 174 -11.16 21.00 -9.05
C ILE A 174 -10.00 21.78 -8.44
N LEU A 175 -9.03 21.07 -7.85
CA LEU A 175 -7.76 21.68 -7.43
C LEU A 175 -7.09 22.28 -8.66
N LYS A 176 -6.89 23.61 -8.64
CA LYS A 176 -6.13 24.31 -9.67
C LYS A 176 -4.66 23.91 -9.51
N LEU A 177 -4.09 23.37 -10.58
CA LEU A 177 -2.65 23.09 -10.65
C LEU A 177 -1.88 24.40 -10.86
N ASP A 178 -0.68 24.48 -10.28
CA ASP A 178 0.19 25.65 -10.37
C ASP A 178 0.82 25.79 -11.78
N CYS A 179 0.90 24.69 -12.52
CA CYS A 179 1.39 24.63 -13.89
C CYS A 179 0.52 23.70 -14.75
N PRO A 180 0.50 23.88 -16.09
CA PRO A 180 -0.20 22.98 -17.00
C PRO A 180 0.40 21.57 -16.97
N LEU A 181 -0.39 20.57 -17.37
CA LEU A 181 0.10 19.20 -17.56
C LEU A 181 0.97 19.12 -18.83
N GLY A 182 2.15 18.55 -18.70
CA GLY A 182 3.00 18.18 -19.84
C GLY A 182 2.62 16.79 -20.32
N LEU A 183 1.83 16.71 -21.39
CA LEU A 183 1.48 15.44 -22.04
C LEU A 183 2.33 15.27 -23.31
N PRO A 184 3.19 14.24 -23.40
CA PRO A 184 3.90 13.96 -24.64
C PRO A 184 2.91 13.49 -25.71
N GLY A 185 3.08 14.00 -26.93
CA GLY A 185 2.28 13.62 -28.10
C GLY A 185 3.17 13.44 -29.32
N VAL A 186 2.56 13.04 -30.45
CA VAL A 186 3.24 13.02 -31.75
C VAL A 186 3.11 14.42 -32.34
N ASP A 187 4.23 15.06 -32.68
CA ASP A 187 4.20 16.29 -33.47
C ASP A 187 3.54 15.97 -34.81
N GLY A 188 2.39 16.58 -35.09
CA GLY A 188 1.79 16.52 -36.41
C GLY A 188 2.73 17.20 -37.38
N SER A 189 3.39 16.42 -38.25
CA SER A 189 4.07 16.95 -39.42
C SER A 189 3.02 17.65 -40.29
N ASN A 190 3.02 18.98 -40.27
CA ASN A 190 2.42 19.77 -41.35
C ASN A 190 3.34 19.73 -42.57
#